data_AF-A0A6J2RS57-F1
#
_entry.id   AF-A0A6J2RS57-F1
#
_cell.length_a   1.000
_cell.length_b   1.000
_cell.length_c   1.000
_cell.angle_alpha   90.00
_cell.angle_beta   90.00
_cell.angle_gamma   90.00
#
_symmetry.space_group_name_H-M   'P 1'
#
loop_
_entity.id
_entity.type
_entity.pdbx_description
1 polymer ?
#
loop_
_entity_poly.entity_id
_entity_poly.type
_entity_poly.pdbx_seq_one_letter_code
_entity_poly.pdbx_strand_id
1 'polypeptide(L)'
;MPCKDYLNSVKRYVGGKIGVAAFAYTPSILWLLDWSEMDANLDGIALGGMALSAFVLVTGMANMVIMVTLWVLYHSLVGVGQLWYSFGWESQLLETGFLAIFLCPVWTLSPVPRRCPPSLICIWTFRWLIVRIMLGAGLIKIRGDKCWRDLTCMDYHYETQPVPNPMSYYMHRSPWWIHRCETLSNHLIELIFPLFTFLGRRMCAVNGAVQILFQVVLIVSGNLSFLNWLTIVPSLACFDDASLGFLFLSGGGVKKTVLEIQNEDAAGRTPKPNKGMLIRRVVNISLAVLIGYLSVPVVLNLFSSKQVMNTSFDPLRIVNTYGAFGSITKERTEVIFQGTLNQDPKDPEALWEEYQFLCKPGDLHRRPCLISPYHYRLDWLMWFAAFQTYEQSEWVIHVAGRLLSNDSAVLSLLDHNPFQDRETPRWVRGEHFTYKFSQPGTASAAQGKWWLRKRIGAYFPAVDLEGLRGYFQSRSWPHPHTSPKQELKT
;
A
#
# COMPACT_ATOMS: atom_id res chain seq x y z
N MET A 1 7.85 -3.07 -15.53
CA MET A 1 6.96 -4.20 -15.17
C MET A 1 6.54 -4.89 -16.46
N PRO A 2 6.43 -6.23 -16.54
CA PRO A 2 6.07 -6.93 -17.78
C PRO A 2 4.55 -6.85 -18.04
N CYS A 3 3.96 -5.65 -18.02
CA CYS A 3 2.52 -5.44 -18.15
C CYS A 3 1.98 -5.97 -19.49
N LYS A 4 2.76 -5.80 -20.57
CA LYS A 4 2.44 -6.31 -21.90
C LYS A 4 2.34 -7.84 -21.90
N ASP A 5 3.29 -8.53 -21.30
CA ASP A 5 3.29 -10.00 -21.23
C ASP A 5 2.14 -10.52 -20.37
N TYR A 6 1.85 -9.83 -19.27
CA TYR A 6 0.70 -10.13 -18.44
C TYR A 6 -0.62 -9.99 -19.21
N LEU A 7 -0.85 -8.86 -19.89
CA LEU A 7 -2.05 -8.64 -20.70
C LEU A 7 -2.15 -9.65 -21.85
N ASN A 8 -1.03 -10.02 -22.48
CA ASN A 8 -0.99 -11.10 -23.47
C ASN A 8 -1.36 -12.46 -22.87
N SER A 9 -0.87 -12.77 -21.67
CA SER A 9 -1.20 -14.00 -20.95
C SER A 9 -2.70 -14.06 -20.62
N VAL A 10 -3.26 -12.97 -20.10
CA VAL A 10 -4.71 -12.86 -19.84
C VAL A 10 -5.50 -12.99 -21.13
N LYS A 11 -5.08 -12.32 -22.22
CA LYS A 11 -5.72 -12.41 -23.53
C LYS A 11 -5.75 -13.85 -24.02
N ARG A 12 -4.65 -14.60 -23.90
CA ARG A 12 -4.59 -16.03 -24.26
C ARG A 12 -5.53 -16.87 -23.38
N TYR A 13 -5.54 -16.61 -22.07
CA TYR A 13 -6.39 -17.32 -21.11
C TYR A 13 -7.90 -17.17 -21.41
N VAL A 14 -8.35 -15.97 -21.79
CA VAL A 14 -9.79 -15.70 -22.06
C VAL A 14 -10.23 -15.99 -23.50
N GLY A 15 -9.44 -16.74 -24.28
CA GLY A 15 -9.82 -17.15 -25.63
C GLY A 15 -9.32 -16.24 -26.77
N GLY A 16 -8.26 -15.48 -26.53
CA GLY A 16 -7.48 -14.78 -27.56
C GLY A 16 -8.03 -13.43 -28.04
N LYS A 17 -9.23 -13.03 -27.59
CA LYS A 17 -9.87 -11.77 -28.00
C LYS A 17 -9.95 -10.78 -26.83
N ILE A 18 -9.71 -9.50 -27.14
CA ILE A 18 -10.00 -8.42 -26.21
C ILE A 18 -11.51 -8.21 -26.22
N GLY A 19 -12.18 -8.57 -25.14
CA GLY A 19 -13.63 -8.52 -25.02
C GLY A 19 -14.05 -8.55 -23.56
N VAL A 20 -15.35 -8.72 -23.31
CA VAL A 20 -15.94 -8.61 -21.96
C VAL A 20 -15.23 -9.52 -20.93
N ALA A 21 -14.82 -10.74 -21.34
CA ALA A 21 -14.09 -11.65 -20.46
C ALA A 21 -12.71 -11.11 -20.02
N ALA A 22 -11.97 -10.45 -20.93
CA ALA A 22 -10.68 -9.83 -20.61
C ALA A 22 -10.86 -8.67 -19.62
N PHE A 23 -11.85 -7.81 -19.86
CA PHE A 23 -12.18 -6.69 -18.97
C PHE A 23 -12.70 -7.16 -17.61
N ALA A 24 -13.48 -8.25 -17.57
CA ALA A 24 -13.97 -8.83 -16.31
C ALA A 24 -12.82 -9.44 -15.49
N TYR A 25 -11.81 -10.02 -16.14
CA TYR A 25 -10.67 -10.62 -15.47
C TYR A 25 -9.65 -9.58 -14.99
N THR A 26 -9.36 -8.57 -15.82
CA THR A 26 -8.43 -7.48 -15.47
C THR A 26 -9.03 -6.16 -15.95
N PRO A 27 -9.84 -5.47 -15.12
CA PRO A 27 -10.41 -4.19 -15.50
C PRO A 27 -9.31 -3.13 -15.64
N SER A 28 -9.07 -2.68 -16.87
CA SER A 28 -8.05 -1.67 -17.19
C SER A 28 -8.36 -0.95 -18.50
N ILE A 29 -8.08 0.34 -18.58
CA ILE A 29 -8.18 1.08 -19.86
C ILE A 29 -7.05 0.71 -20.82
N LEU A 30 -5.98 0.06 -20.34
CA LEU A 30 -4.86 -0.37 -21.18
C LEU A 30 -5.30 -1.33 -22.29
N TRP A 31 -6.41 -2.06 -22.13
CA TRP A 31 -7.01 -2.87 -23.21
C TRP A 31 -7.42 -2.07 -24.45
N LEU A 32 -7.60 -0.75 -24.31
CA LEU A 32 -8.01 0.17 -25.37
C LEU A 32 -6.84 0.96 -25.97
N LEU A 33 -5.64 0.85 -25.39
CA LEU A 33 -4.45 1.57 -25.81
C LEU A 33 -3.53 0.67 -26.63
N ASP A 34 -2.66 1.27 -27.43
CA ASP A 34 -1.58 0.54 -28.11
C ASP A 34 -0.50 0.15 -27.10
N TRP A 35 -0.13 -1.13 -27.05
CA TRP A 35 0.85 -1.68 -26.10
C TRP A 35 2.30 -1.58 -26.59
N SER A 36 2.53 -1.02 -27.78
CA SER A 36 3.88 -0.73 -28.29
C SER A 36 4.66 0.17 -27.33
N GLU A 37 4.02 1.22 -26.83
CA GLU A 37 4.58 2.22 -25.92
C GLU A 37 4.01 2.07 -24.50
N MET A 38 4.16 0.87 -23.91
CA MET A 38 3.57 0.54 -22.61
C MET A 38 4.01 1.49 -21.48
N ASP A 39 5.29 1.84 -21.41
CA ASP A 39 5.80 2.71 -20.35
C ASP A 39 5.21 4.13 -20.45
N ALA A 40 5.14 4.69 -21.67
CA ALA A 40 4.50 6.00 -21.90
C ALA A 40 3.01 5.99 -21.54
N ASN A 41 2.30 4.89 -21.80
CA ASN A 41 0.90 4.76 -21.39
C ASN A 41 0.76 4.75 -19.86
N LEU A 42 1.62 3.99 -19.16
CA LEU A 42 1.59 3.93 -17.69
C LEU A 42 1.92 5.30 -17.08
N ASP A 43 2.92 6.00 -17.60
CA ASP A 43 3.28 7.36 -17.20
C ASP A 43 2.13 8.34 -17.48
N GLY A 44 1.49 8.26 -18.65
CA GLY A 44 0.34 9.08 -19.00
C GLY A 44 -0.85 8.87 -18.04
N ILE A 45 -1.13 7.62 -17.68
CA ILE A 45 -2.18 7.28 -16.69
C ILE A 45 -1.83 7.87 -15.31
N ALA A 46 -0.58 7.70 -14.87
CA ALA A 46 -0.12 8.19 -13.57
C ALA A 46 -0.12 9.72 -13.50
N LEU A 47 0.41 10.40 -14.52
CA LEU A 47 0.45 11.87 -14.62
C LEU A 47 -0.96 12.46 -14.74
N GLY A 48 -1.85 11.85 -15.54
CA GLY A 48 -3.24 12.26 -15.63
C GLY A 48 -3.96 12.14 -14.28
N GLY A 49 -3.75 11.04 -13.56
CA GLY A 49 -4.28 10.85 -12.21
C GLY A 49 -3.73 11.86 -11.21
N MET A 50 -2.44 12.17 -11.31
CA MET A 50 -1.77 13.17 -10.47
C MET A 50 -2.33 14.58 -10.73
N ALA A 51 -2.49 14.97 -12.00
CA ALA A 51 -3.03 16.28 -12.39
C ALA A 51 -4.47 16.47 -11.89
N LEU A 52 -5.33 15.46 -12.07
CA LEU A 52 -6.71 15.50 -11.56
C LEU A 52 -6.76 15.54 -10.03
N SER A 53 -5.92 14.76 -9.35
CA SER A 53 -5.84 14.77 -7.88
C SER A 53 -5.35 16.13 -7.36
N ALA A 54 -4.36 16.72 -8.01
CA ALA A 54 -3.86 18.05 -7.68
C ALA A 54 -4.93 19.13 -7.88
N PHE A 55 -5.71 19.05 -8.97
CA PHE A 55 -6.85 19.94 -9.19
C PHE A 55 -7.87 19.85 -8.05
N VAL A 56 -8.27 18.64 -7.64
CA VAL A 56 -9.21 18.43 -6.53
C VAL A 56 -8.64 18.98 -5.21
N LEU A 57 -7.36 18.72 -4.94
CA LEU A 57 -6.69 19.17 -3.72
C LEU A 57 -6.60 20.69 -3.63
N VAL A 58 -6.18 21.36 -4.71
CA VAL A 58 -5.96 22.81 -4.73
C VAL A 58 -7.27 23.58 -4.73
N THR A 59 -8.26 23.11 -5.49
CA THR A 59 -9.54 23.82 -5.63
C THR A 59 -10.56 23.47 -4.55
N GLY A 60 -10.41 22.30 -3.91
CA GLY A 60 -11.43 21.73 -3.04
C GLY A 60 -12.73 21.36 -3.79
N MET A 61 -12.69 21.30 -5.12
CA MET A 61 -13.84 21.01 -5.96
C MET A 61 -13.68 19.66 -6.64
N ALA A 62 -14.72 18.84 -6.59
CA ALA A 62 -14.79 17.57 -7.31
C ALA A 62 -16.23 17.29 -7.76
N ASN A 63 -16.35 16.45 -8.79
CA ASN A 63 -17.62 15.90 -9.24
C ASN A 63 -17.45 14.38 -9.48
N MET A 64 -18.56 13.67 -9.71
CA MET A 64 -18.52 12.21 -9.93
C MET A 64 -17.65 11.84 -11.14
N VAL A 65 -17.62 12.66 -12.19
CA VAL A 65 -16.83 12.38 -13.40
C VAL A 65 -15.34 12.38 -13.10
N ILE A 66 -14.84 13.37 -12.37
CA ILE A 66 -13.44 13.45 -11.95
C ILE A 66 -13.10 12.27 -11.04
N MET A 67 -13.94 11.97 -10.05
CA MET A 67 -13.68 10.88 -9.10
C MET A 67 -13.72 9.50 -9.76
N VAL A 68 -14.64 9.26 -10.71
CA VAL A 68 -14.68 8.04 -11.53
C VAL A 68 -13.42 7.94 -12.38
N THR A 69 -13.00 9.04 -13.00
CA THR A 69 -11.79 9.06 -13.83
C THR A 69 -10.56 8.70 -13.00
N LEU A 70 -10.37 9.33 -11.84
CA LEU A 70 -9.30 9.00 -10.91
C LEU A 70 -9.32 7.52 -10.51
N TRP A 71 -10.50 7.00 -10.17
CA TRP A 71 -10.68 5.60 -9.80
C TRP A 71 -10.31 4.65 -10.95
N VAL A 72 -10.79 4.91 -12.17
CA VAL A 72 -10.50 4.09 -13.36
C VAL A 72 -9.01 4.12 -13.71
N LEU A 73 -8.37 5.29 -13.65
CA LEU A 73 -6.92 5.43 -13.91
C LEU A 73 -6.11 4.60 -12.91
N TYR A 74 -6.40 4.73 -11.61
CA TYR A 74 -5.70 3.96 -10.59
C TYR A 74 -5.98 2.46 -10.67
N HIS A 75 -7.24 2.07 -10.91
CA HIS A 75 -7.62 0.67 -11.10
C HIS A 75 -6.87 0.04 -12.28
N SER A 76 -6.64 0.82 -13.35
CA SER A 76 -5.91 0.35 -14.51
C SER A 76 -4.45 -0.01 -14.19
N LEU A 77 -3.80 0.77 -13.32
CA LEU A 77 -2.45 0.49 -12.82
C LEU A 77 -2.43 -0.74 -11.88
N VAL A 78 -3.35 -0.77 -10.91
CA VAL A 78 -3.47 -1.89 -9.95
C VAL A 78 -3.76 -3.22 -10.66
N GLY A 79 -4.60 -3.18 -11.70
CA GLY A 79 -4.98 -4.35 -12.48
C GLY A 79 -3.80 -5.02 -13.19
N VAL A 80 -2.82 -4.25 -13.66
CA VAL A 80 -1.63 -4.77 -14.39
C VAL A 80 -0.36 -4.81 -13.56
N GLY A 81 -0.35 -4.20 -12.38
CA GLY A 81 0.83 -4.08 -11.52
C GLY A 81 1.24 -5.36 -10.79
N GLN A 82 0.36 -6.38 -10.74
CA GLN A 82 0.63 -7.71 -10.16
C GLN A 82 1.28 -7.61 -8.76
N LEU A 83 2.41 -8.30 -8.53
CA LEU A 83 3.18 -8.32 -7.29
C LEU A 83 3.56 -6.90 -6.81
N TRP A 84 3.81 -5.98 -7.72
CA TRP A 84 4.21 -4.61 -7.39
C TRP A 84 3.05 -3.76 -6.88
N TYR A 85 1.80 -4.19 -7.08
CA TYR A 85 0.56 -3.52 -6.63
C TYR A 85 -0.35 -4.48 -5.84
N SER A 86 0.20 -5.52 -5.22
CA SER A 86 -0.56 -6.49 -4.43
C SER A 86 -0.71 -6.12 -2.95
N PHE A 87 -0.37 -4.90 -2.56
CA PHE A 87 -0.40 -4.46 -1.17
C PHE A 87 -1.81 -4.06 -0.70
N GLY A 88 -2.11 -4.23 0.59
CA GLY A 88 -3.45 -3.98 1.15
C GLY A 88 -3.95 -2.54 0.98
N TRP A 89 -3.04 -1.55 1.00
CA TRP A 89 -3.39 -0.14 0.80
C TRP A 89 -3.83 0.16 -0.64
N GLU A 90 -3.43 -0.64 -1.63
CA GLU A 90 -3.85 -0.49 -3.03
C GLU A 90 -5.35 -0.81 -3.15
N SER A 91 -5.77 -1.93 -2.54
CA SER A 91 -7.18 -2.33 -2.46
C SER A 91 -8.00 -1.35 -1.63
N GLN A 92 -7.45 -0.84 -0.52
CA GLN A 92 -8.10 0.20 0.28
C GLN A 92 -8.31 1.49 -0.51
N LEU A 93 -7.35 1.89 -1.36
CA LEU A 93 -7.47 3.13 -2.12
C LEU A 93 -8.54 3.01 -3.20
N LEU A 94 -8.65 1.85 -3.83
CA LEU A 94 -9.73 1.56 -4.77
C LEU A 94 -11.10 1.58 -4.10
N GLU A 95 -11.25 0.94 -2.95
CA GLU A 95 -12.51 0.94 -2.22
C GLU A 95 -12.88 2.35 -1.71
N THR A 96 -11.93 3.06 -1.09
CA THR A 96 -12.15 4.43 -0.59
C THR A 96 -12.46 5.40 -1.73
N GLY A 97 -11.72 5.29 -2.85
CA GLY A 97 -11.93 6.09 -4.05
C GLY A 97 -13.30 5.83 -4.69
N PHE A 98 -13.73 4.56 -4.75
CA PHE A 98 -15.06 4.20 -5.24
C PHE A 98 -16.17 4.83 -4.39
N LEU A 99 -16.07 4.75 -3.06
CA LEU A 99 -17.05 5.36 -2.16
C LEU A 99 -17.06 6.89 -2.29
N ALA A 100 -15.89 7.51 -2.50
CA ALA A 100 -15.75 8.95 -2.64
C ALA A 100 -16.46 9.51 -3.88
N ILE A 101 -16.61 8.73 -4.95
CA ILE A 101 -17.44 9.10 -6.12
C ILE A 101 -18.83 9.54 -5.65
N PHE A 102 -19.43 8.80 -4.72
CA PHE A 102 -20.80 9.06 -4.27
C PHE A 102 -20.90 10.15 -3.19
N LEU A 103 -19.79 10.77 -2.78
CA LEU A 103 -19.82 12.01 -1.99
C LEU A 103 -20.00 13.25 -2.86
N CYS A 104 -19.62 13.17 -4.14
CA CYS A 104 -19.65 14.30 -5.05
C CYS A 104 -20.98 14.43 -5.80
N PRO A 105 -21.35 15.65 -6.24
CA PRO A 105 -22.41 15.86 -7.23
C PRO A 105 -21.96 15.37 -8.62
N VAL A 106 -22.90 15.07 -9.52
CA VAL A 106 -22.55 14.50 -10.84
C VAL A 106 -21.75 15.48 -11.70
N TRP A 107 -22.25 16.73 -11.81
CA TRP A 107 -21.74 17.71 -12.76
C TRP A 107 -21.12 18.95 -12.10
N THR A 108 -21.65 19.37 -10.96
CA THR A 108 -21.29 20.63 -10.30
C THR A 108 -19.88 20.57 -9.70
N LEU A 109 -19.05 21.57 -10.02
CA LEU A 109 -17.78 21.80 -9.33
C LEU A 109 -18.01 22.86 -8.26
N SER A 110 -18.21 22.42 -7.02
CA SER A 110 -18.39 23.31 -5.88
C SER A 110 -17.89 22.61 -4.62
N PRO A 111 -17.17 23.32 -3.72
CA PRO A 111 -16.75 22.75 -2.44
C PRO A 111 -17.93 22.40 -1.52
N VAL A 112 -19.03 23.18 -1.62
CA VAL A 112 -20.24 22.99 -0.81
C VAL A 112 -21.48 23.08 -1.72
N PRO A 113 -21.90 21.97 -2.34
CA PRO A 113 -23.04 21.97 -3.24
C PRO A 113 -24.37 22.18 -2.49
N ARG A 114 -24.95 23.39 -2.57
CA ARG A 114 -26.18 23.80 -1.86
C ARG A 114 -27.38 22.86 -2.01
N ARG A 115 -27.52 22.17 -3.16
CA ARG A 115 -28.72 21.37 -3.49
C ARG A 115 -28.49 19.86 -3.46
N CYS A 116 -27.30 19.41 -3.12
CA CYS A 116 -26.92 18.00 -3.14
C CYS A 116 -26.05 17.67 -1.93
N PRO A 117 -26.58 17.75 -0.69
CA PRO A 117 -25.83 17.35 0.48
C PRO A 117 -25.46 15.85 0.38
N PRO A 118 -24.29 15.44 0.90
CA PRO A 118 -23.92 14.03 0.99
C PRO A 118 -25.00 13.22 1.71
N SER A 119 -25.37 12.07 1.15
CA SER A 119 -26.36 11.21 1.78
C SER A 119 -25.79 10.52 3.01
N LEU A 120 -26.61 10.37 4.05
CA LEU A 120 -26.27 9.52 5.21
C LEU A 120 -25.89 8.10 4.79
N ILE A 121 -26.45 7.58 3.70
CA ILE A 121 -26.07 6.27 3.16
C ILE A 121 -24.58 6.26 2.80
N CYS A 122 -24.10 7.27 2.07
CA CYS A 122 -22.69 7.38 1.72
C CYS A 122 -21.81 7.52 2.98
N ILE A 123 -22.24 8.31 3.96
CA ILE A 123 -21.51 8.42 5.24
C ILE A 123 -21.43 7.04 5.94
N TRP A 124 -22.51 6.28 5.93
CA TRP A 124 -22.55 4.92 6.49
C TRP A 124 -21.66 3.93 5.73
N THR A 125 -21.46 4.08 4.41
CA THR A 125 -20.50 3.21 3.70
C THR A 125 -19.07 3.44 4.17
N PHE A 126 -18.68 4.69 4.50
CA PHE A 126 -17.37 4.98 5.10
C PHE A 126 -17.28 4.49 6.55
N ARG A 127 -18.33 4.65 7.34
CA ARG A 127 -18.40 4.07 8.71
C ARG A 127 -18.26 2.55 8.69
N TRP A 128 -18.92 1.90 7.74
CA TRP A 128 -18.79 0.47 7.53
C TRP A 128 -17.38 0.06 7.09
N LEU A 129 -16.73 0.87 6.24
CA LEU A 129 -15.34 0.66 5.84
C LEU A 129 -14.39 0.69 7.03
N ILE A 130 -14.43 1.71 7.88
CA ILE A 130 -13.54 1.77 9.07
C ILE A 130 -13.83 0.63 10.05
N VAL A 131 -15.10 0.25 10.25
CA VAL A 131 -15.45 -0.90 11.09
C VAL A 131 -14.82 -2.18 10.56
N ARG A 132 -14.90 -2.44 9.24
CA ARG A 132 -14.30 -3.63 8.62
C ARG A 132 -12.78 -3.62 8.67
N ILE A 133 -12.15 -2.47 8.42
CA ILE A 133 -10.68 -2.35 8.47
C ILE A 133 -10.18 -2.73 9.86
N MET A 134 -10.74 -2.11 10.89
CA MET A 134 -10.27 -2.30 12.27
C MET A 134 -10.60 -3.69 12.81
N LEU A 135 -11.84 -4.17 12.63
CA LEU A 135 -12.22 -5.52 13.05
C LEU A 135 -11.41 -6.60 12.30
N GLY A 136 -11.21 -6.42 10.99
CA GLY A 136 -10.41 -7.34 10.19
C GLY A 136 -8.96 -7.42 10.67
N ALA A 137 -8.36 -6.28 10.99
CA ALA A 137 -7.00 -6.18 11.54
C ALA A 137 -6.88 -6.75 12.96
N GLY A 138 -7.87 -6.54 13.84
CA GLY A 138 -7.83 -7.09 15.20
C GLY A 138 -8.07 -8.61 15.23
N LEU A 139 -9.02 -9.10 14.44
CA LEU A 139 -9.38 -10.52 14.43
C LEU A 139 -8.24 -11.38 13.87
N ILE A 140 -7.56 -10.91 12.83
CA ILE A 140 -6.44 -11.66 12.25
C ILE A 140 -5.26 -11.75 13.22
N LYS A 141 -5.04 -10.75 14.08
CA LYS A 141 -3.99 -10.76 15.11
C LYS A 141 -4.25 -11.82 16.17
N ILE A 142 -5.47 -11.83 16.75
CA ILE A 142 -5.85 -12.85 17.75
C ILE A 142 -5.73 -14.28 17.19
N ARG A 143 -6.08 -14.45 15.90
CA ARG A 143 -6.10 -15.76 15.23
C ARG A 143 -4.74 -16.18 14.69
N GLY A 144 -3.88 -15.23 14.31
CA GLY A 144 -2.71 -15.47 13.48
C GLY A 144 -1.45 -15.89 14.22
N ASP A 145 -1.19 -15.33 15.41
CA ASP A 145 0.01 -15.63 16.19
C ASP A 145 -0.31 -15.85 17.67
N LYS A 146 0.49 -16.68 18.34
CA LYS A 146 0.44 -16.82 19.79
C LYS A 146 0.94 -15.55 20.49
N CYS A 147 1.90 -14.82 19.92
CA CYS A 147 2.43 -13.61 20.57
C CYS A 147 1.36 -12.54 20.84
N TRP A 148 0.29 -12.48 20.02
CA TRP A 148 -0.79 -11.51 20.19
C TRP A 148 -1.59 -11.82 21.44
N ARG A 149 -1.85 -13.12 21.67
CA ARG A 149 -2.54 -13.63 22.87
C ARG A 149 -1.68 -13.57 24.12
N ASP A 150 -0.37 -13.74 23.97
CA ASP A 150 0.61 -13.62 25.06
C ASP A 150 1.01 -12.15 25.33
N LEU A 151 0.50 -11.19 24.56
CA LEU A 151 0.79 -9.74 24.62
C LEU A 151 2.26 -9.34 24.35
N THR A 152 3.02 -10.19 23.67
CA THR A 152 4.49 -10.02 23.45
C THR A 152 4.86 -9.60 22.03
N CYS A 153 3.91 -9.46 21.10
CA CYS A 153 4.25 -9.15 19.71
C CYS A 153 5.04 -7.83 19.54
N MET A 154 4.75 -6.83 20.37
CA MET A 154 5.43 -5.53 20.30
C MET A 154 6.89 -5.59 20.76
N ASP A 155 7.30 -6.66 21.47
CA ASP A 155 8.72 -6.90 21.80
C ASP A 155 9.56 -7.13 20.52
N TYR A 156 8.93 -7.54 19.42
CA TYR A 156 9.61 -7.86 18.15
C TYR A 156 9.26 -6.90 17.02
N HIS A 157 8.03 -6.36 17.02
CA HIS A 157 7.45 -5.68 15.85
C HIS A 157 8.28 -4.48 15.37
N TYR A 158 8.74 -3.62 16.29
CA TYR A 158 9.44 -2.38 15.92
C TYR A 158 10.74 -2.61 15.14
N GLU A 159 11.47 -3.69 15.44
CA GLU A 159 12.70 -4.07 14.73
C GLU A 159 12.41 -4.82 13.43
N THR A 160 11.39 -5.67 13.44
CA THR A 160 11.14 -6.64 12.36
C THR A 160 10.15 -6.16 11.30
N GLN A 161 9.47 -5.03 11.52
CA GLN A 161 8.56 -4.42 10.54
C GLN A 161 9.26 -4.12 9.19
N PRO A 162 8.52 -3.97 8.07
CA PRO A 162 9.10 -3.90 6.73
C PRO A 162 10.21 -2.86 6.58
N VAL A 163 9.88 -1.59 6.85
CA VAL A 163 10.83 -0.48 6.81
C VAL A 163 10.69 0.31 8.11
N PRO A 164 11.50 0.02 9.14
CA PRO A 164 11.46 0.77 10.39
C PRO A 164 11.91 2.21 10.16
N ASN A 165 11.49 3.09 11.08
CA ASN A 165 11.86 4.50 11.09
C ASN A 165 12.70 4.81 12.33
N PRO A 166 13.23 6.04 12.48
CA PRO A 166 14.03 6.40 13.64
C PRO A 166 13.29 6.23 14.97
N MET A 167 11.98 6.47 15.00
CA MET A 167 11.18 6.31 16.22
C MET A 167 11.07 4.83 16.60
N SER A 168 10.93 3.93 15.63
CA SER A 168 10.90 2.49 15.86
C SER A 168 12.14 2.00 16.63
N TYR A 169 13.32 2.54 16.31
CA TYR A 169 14.57 2.22 16.99
C TYR A 169 14.51 2.53 18.50
N TYR A 170 13.91 3.67 18.86
CA TYR A 170 13.75 4.06 20.28
C TYR A 170 12.60 3.31 20.94
N MET A 171 11.46 3.15 20.26
CA MET A 171 10.29 2.44 20.80
C MET A 171 10.58 0.97 21.06
N HIS A 172 11.41 0.32 20.24
CA HIS A 172 11.87 -1.05 20.48
C HIS A 172 12.59 -1.24 21.83
N ARG A 173 13.08 -0.16 22.44
CA ARG A 173 13.79 -0.20 23.73
C ARG A 173 12.89 0.08 24.92
N SER A 174 11.59 0.28 24.69
CA SER A 174 10.64 0.48 25.78
C SER A 174 10.60 -0.75 26.69
N PRO A 175 10.36 -0.58 28.00
CA PRO A 175 10.20 -1.71 28.90
C PRO A 175 9.08 -2.64 28.46
N TRP A 176 9.23 -3.94 28.73
CA TRP A 176 8.26 -4.99 28.35
C TRP A 176 6.81 -4.68 28.75
N TRP A 177 6.58 -3.98 29.86
CA TRP A 177 5.23 -3.65 30.32
C TRP A 177 4.56 -2.61 29.41
N ILE A 178 5.34 -1.71 28.78
CA ILE A 178 4.83 -0.79 27.75
C ILE A 178 4.39 -1.60 26.53
N HIS A 179 5.21 -2.53 26.06
CA HIS A 179 4.87 -3.39 24.91
C HIS A 179 3.61 -4.24 25.12
N ARG A 180 3.40 -4.74 26.35
CA ARG A 180 2.16 -5.43 26.70
C ARG A 180 0.96 -4.47 26.71
N CYS A 181 1.12 -3.26 27.25
CA CYS A 181 0.08 -2.23 27.22
C CYS A 181 -0.26 -1.80 25.78
N GLU A 182 0.74 -1.64 24.91
CA GLU A 182 0.55 -1.37 23.48
C GLU A 182 -0.24 -2.50 22.82
N THR A 183 0.16 -3.75 23.05
CA THR A 183 -0.53 -4.91 22.49
C THR A 183 -1.97 -4.99 22.97
N LEU A 184 -2.23 -4.79 24.27
CA LEU A 184 -3.59 -4.75 24.81
C LEU A 184 -4.40 -3.60 24.21
N SER A 185 -3.80 -2.41 24.09
CA SER A 185 -4.45 -1.24 23.49
C SER A 185 -4.83 -1.48 22.04
N ASN A 186 -3.95 -2.14 21.25
CA ASN A 186 -4.27 -2.56 19.88
C ASN A 186 -5.54 -3.42 19.85
N HIS A 187 -5.65 -4.43 20.72
CA HIS A 187 -6.85 -5.28 20.78
C HIS A 187 -8.11 -4.48 21.11
N LEU A 188 -8.06 -3.58 22.09
CA LEU A 188 -9.21 -2.76 22.45
C LEU A 188 -9.65 -1.85 21.30
N ILE A 189 -8.70 -1.15 20.68
CA ILE A 189 -8.94 -0.18 19.60
C ILE A 189 -9.42 -0.87 18.32
N GLU A 190 -8.94 -2.07 18.02
CA GLU A 190 -9.29 -2.79 16.80
C GLU A 190 -10.55 -3.66 16.94
N LEU A 191 -10.90 -4.12 18.15
CA LEU A 191 -12.02 -5.05 18.34
C LEU A 191 -13.23 -4.44 19.05
N ILE A 192 -13.02 -3.51 19.98
CA ILE A 192 -14.10 -2.95 20.80
C ILE A 192 -14.56 -1.59 20.27
N PHE A 193 -13.63 -0.66 20.07
CA PHE A 193 -13.98 0.71 19.62
C PHE A 193 -14.76 0.75 18.29
N PRO A 194 -14.53 -0.13 17.29
CA PRO A 194 -15.32 -0.08 16.06
C PRO A 194 -16.82 -0.30 16.32
N LEU A 195 -17.19 -1.06 17.35
CA LEU A 195 -18.58 -1.29 17.74
C LEU A 195 -19.27 0.00 18.23
N PHE A 196 -18.50 0.98 18.73
CA PHE A 196 -19.05 2.26 19.20
C PHE A 196 -19.65 3.09 18.06
N THR A 197 -19.32 2.77 16.81
CA THR A 197 -19.99 3.31 15.60
C THR A 197 -21.50 3.11 15.65
N PHE A 198 -21.97 2.04 16.29
CA PHE A 198 -23.39 1.70 16.38
C PHE A 198 -24.07 2.23 17.65
N LEU A 199 -23.32 2.84 18.59
CA LEU A 199 -23.81 3.26 19.92
C LEU A 199 -24.22 4.75 19.98
N GLY A 200 -24.69 5.30 18.87
CA GLY A 200 -25.18 6.67 18.75
C GLY A 200 -24.09 7.72 18.52
N ARG A 201 -24.51 9.00 18.45
CA ARG A 201 -23.68 10.12 17.97
C ARG A 201 -22.36 10.29 18.74
N ARG A 202 -22.42 10.34 20.07
CA ARG A 202 -21.24 10.61 20.92
C ARG A 202 -20.22 9.47 20.86
N MET A 203 -20.68 8.23 20.94
CA MET A 203 -19.81 7.06 20.90
C MET A 203 -19.19 6.86 19.52
N CYS A 204 -19.93 7.18 18.45
CA CYS A 204 -19.38 7.20 17.09
C CYS A 204 -18.23 8.22 16.97
N ALA A 205 -18.40 9.44 17.50
CA ALA A 205 -17.33 10.44 17.50
C ALA A 205 -16.11 9.99 18.33
N VAL A 206 -16.34 9.35 19.48
CA VAL A 206 -15.25 8.75 20.29
C VAL A 206 -14.50 7.68 19.50
N ASN A 207 -15.21 6.79 18.79
CA ASN A 207 -14.57 5.83 17.88
C ASN A 207 -13.69 6.56 16.87
N GLY A 208 -14.26 7.52 16.12
CA GLY A 208 -13.51 8.29 15.13
C GLY A 208 -12.23 8.91 15.69
N ALA A 209 -12.30 9.52 16.89
CA ALA A 209 -11.14 10.17 17.52
C ALA A 209 -10.07 9.15 17.91
N VAL A 210 -10.47 8.02 18.50
CA VAL A 210 -9.56 6.94 18.87
C VAL A 210 -8.93 6.30 17.65
N GLN A 211 -9.69 6.06 16.58
CA GLN A 211 -9.14 5.52 15.33
C GLN A 211 -8.12 6.48 14.72
N ILE A 212 -8.41 7.79 14.64
CA ILE A 212 -7.46 8.78 14.11
C ILE A 212 -6.19 8.82 14.97
N LEU A 213 -6.32 8.90 16.28
CA LEU A 213 -5.16 8.92 17.19
C LEU A 213 -4.32 7.65 17.02
N PHE A 214 -4.97 6.50 16.90
CA PHE A 214 -4.30 5.23 16.69
C PHE A 214 -3.51 5.21 15.37
N GLN A 215 -4.11 5.65 14.27
CA GLN A 215 -3.41 5.75 12.98
C GLN A 215 -2.22 6.72 13.04
N VAL A 216 -2.35 7.85 13.76
CA VAL A 216 -1.24 8.79 13.97
C VAL A 216 -0.08 8.14 14.73
N VAL A 217 -0.36 7.37 15.78
CA VAL A 217 0.67 6.61 16.52
C VAL A 217 1.38 5.63 15.59
N LEU A 218 0.65 4.90 14.74
CA LEU A 218 1.23 3.97 13.77
C LEU A 218 2.09 4.68 12.70
N ILE A 219 1.70 5.87 12.26
CA ILE A 219 2.49 6.70 11.33
C ILE A 219 3.80 7.15 11.97
N VAL A 220 3.76 7.54 13.24
CA VAL A 220 4.94 7.98 13.99
C VAL A 220 5.87 6.79 14.26
N SER A 221 5.33 5.60 14.53
CA SER A 221 6.09 4.46 15.00
C SER A 221 6.72 3.59 13.90
N GLY A 222 6.31 3.74 12.63
CA GLY A 222 6.84 2.95 11.51
C GLY A 222 6.48 3.50 10.12
N ASN A 223 7.12 2.99 9.06
CA ASN A 223 6.76 3.34 7.68
C ASN A 223 5.83 2.27 7.09
N LEU A 224 4.51 2.52 7.13
CA LEU A 224 3.47 1.63 6.60
C LEU A 224 2.82 2.18 5.32
N SER A 225 3.61 2.85 4.47
CA SER A 225 3.12 3.54 3.27
C SER A 225 1.99 4.53 3.61
N PHE A 226 1.03 4.72 2.71
CA PHE A 226 -0.14 5.56 2.89
C PHE A 226 -1.31 4.82 3.55
N LEU A 227 -1.13 3.58 4.03
CA LEU A 227 -2.20 2.76 4.63
C LEU A 227 -2.90 3.47 5.80
N ASN A 228 -2.10 3.96 6.77
CA ASN A 228 -2.64 4.58 7.99
C ASN A 228 -3.30 5.93 7.66
N TRP A 229 -2.70 6.72 6.76
CA TRP A 229 -3.27 7.97 6.24
C TRP A 229 -4.61 7.74 5.57
N LEU A 230 -4.71 6.69 4.76
CA LEU A 230 -5.94 6.31 4.08
C LEU A 230 -7.01 5.79 5.05
N THR A 231 -6.60 5.18 6.17
CA THR A 231 -7.51 4.70 7.22
C THR A 231 -8.08 5.84 8.08
N ILE A 232 -7.39 6.98 8.16
CA ILE A 232 -7.93 8.21 8.77
C ILE A 232 -9.16 8.71 7.99
N VAL A 233 -9.15 8.62 6.65
CA VAL A 233 -10.23 9.15 5.79
C VAL A 233 -11.63 8.62 6.17
N PRO A 234 -11.89 7.29 6.22
CA PRO A 234 -13.19 6.78 6.66
C PRO A 234 -13.50 7.07 8.14
N SER A 235 -12.48 7.28 8.98
CA SER A 235 -12.69 7.69 10.37
C SER A 235 -13.29 9.09 10.49
N LEU A 236 -13.06 9.98 9.52
CA LEU A 236 -13.68 11.31 9.47
C LEU A 236 -15.21 11.24 9.37
N ALA A 237 -15.76 10.18 8.76
CA ALA A 237 -17.20 9.96 8.64
C ALA A 237 -17.90 9.70 10.00
N CYS A 238 -17.12 9.48 11.07
CA CYS A 238 -17.64 9.33 12.43
C CYS A 238 -18.03 10.65 13.08
N PHE A 239 -17.57 11.78 12.55
CA PHE A 239 -17.86 13.12 13.06
C PHE A 239 -18.97 13.79 12.27
N ASP A 240 -19.60 14.79 12.88
CA ASP A 240 -20.54 15.69 12.22
C ASP A 240 -19.92 17.07 11.96
N ASP A 241 -20.63 17.90 11.20
CA ASP A 241 -20.18 19.24 10.84
C ASP A 241 -19.91 20.13 12.06
N ALA A 242 -20.65 19.94 13.16
CA ALA A 242 -20.43 20.69 14.40
C ALA A 242 -19.09 20.33 15.05
N SER A 243 -18.71 19.05 15.01
CA SER A 243 -17.46 18.55 15.57
C SER A 243 -16.24 18.99 14.75
N LEU A 244 -16.37 19.09 13.43
CA LEU A 244 -15.28 19.47 12.53
C LEU A 244 -15.27 20.97 12.18
N GLY A 245 -16.27 21.73 12.61
CA GLY A 245 -16.44 23.14 12.25
C GLY A 245 -15.28 24.05 12.65
N PHE A 246 -14.44 23.66 13.61
CA PHE A 246 -13.25 24.41 14.02
C PHE A 246 -12.12 24.37 12.97
N LEU A 247 -12.08 23.36 12.10
CA LEU A 247 -11.08 23.25 11.03
C LEU A 247 -11.29 24.28 9.92
N PHE A 248 -12.49 24.87 9.85
CA PHE A 248 -12.85 25.86 8.86
C PHE A 248 -12.88 27.25 9.51
N LEU A 249 -11.89 28.09 9.17
CA LEU A 249 -11.74 29.45 9.71
C LEU A 249 -13.03 30.28 9.55
N SER A 250 -13.36 31.11 10.55
CA SER A 250 -14.56 31.94 10.58
C SER A 250 -14.66 33.00 9.47
N GLY A 251 -13.56 33.29 8.75
CA GLY A 251 -13.55 34.16 7.57
C GLY A 251 -13.66 33.41 6.22
N GLY A 252 -13.69 32.07 6.22
CA GLY A 252 -13.74 31.28 4.99
C GLY A 252 -15.15 31.16 4.41
N GLY A 253 -15.26 31.18 3.07
CA GLY A 253 -16.54 31.08 2.36
C GLY A 253 -17.33 29.78 2.66
N VAL A 254 -16.65 28.68 2.97
CA VAL A 254 -17.25 27.37 3.29
C VAL A 254 -18.15 27.44 4.53
N LYS A 255 -17.62 27.93 5.65
CA LYS A 255 -18.36 28.01 6.92
C LYS A 255 -19.57 28.93 6.82
N LYS A 256 -19.42 30.07 6.13
CA LYS A 256 -20.53 30.98 5.83
C LYS A 256 -21.61 30.29 4.99
N THR A 257 -21.22 29.57 3.94
CA THR A 257 -22.15 28.85 3.06
C THR A 257 -22.92 27.76 3.80
N VAL A 258 -22.26 26.99 4.68
CA VAL A 258 -22.92 25.96 5.49
C VAL A 258 -23.91 26.57 6.49
N LEU A 259 -23.54 27.67 7.15
CA LEU A 259 -24.44 28.40 8.05
C LEU A 259 -25.66 28.95 7.32
N GLU A 260 -25.49 29.47 6.11
CA GLU A 260 -26.59 29.92 5.26
C GLU A 260 -27.55 28.76 4.92
N ILE A 261 -27.03 27.60 4.52
CA ILE A 261 -27.84 26.40 4.25
C ILE A 261 -28.62 25.98 5.50
N GLN A 262 -27.96 25.92 6.67
CA GLN A 262 -28.60 25.55 7.93
C GLN A 262 -29.70 26.55 8.34
N ASN A 263 -29.49 27.84 8.12
CA ASN A 263 -30.48 28.87 8.40
C ASN A 263 -31.67 28.80 7.44
N GLU A 264 -31.43 28.51 6.15
CA GLU A 264 -32.50 28.29 5.16
C GLU A 264 -33.35 27.07 5.53
N ASP A 265 -32.71 25.97 5.94
CA ASP A 265 -33.39 24.75 6.39
C ASP A 265 -34.21 25.00 7.67
N ALA A 266 -33.63 25.69 8.66
CA ALA A 266 -34.33 26.07 9.90
C ALA A 266 -35.52 27.01 9.64
N ALA A 267 -35.45 27.86 8.62
CA ALA A 267 -36.54 28.73 8.18
C ALA A 267 -37.58 28.00 7.30
N GLY A 268 -37.47 26.69 7.10
CA GLY A 268 -38.37 25.89 6.28
C GLY A 268 -38.26 26.16 4.77
N ARG A 269 -37.20 26.85 4.32
CA ARG A 269 -36.97 27.21 2.91
C ARG A 269 -36.22 26.11 2.15
N THR A 270 -36.53 24.86 2.44
CA THR A 270 -35.89 23.72 1.79
C THR A 270 -36.25 23.67 0.30
N PRO A 271 -35.30 23.39 -0.60
CA PRO A 271 -35.60 23.26 -2.03
C PRO A 271 -36.66 22.17 -2.27
N LYS A 272 -37.68 22.47 -3.09
CA LYS A 272 -38.68 21.47 -3.48
C LYS A 272 -38.00 20.26 -4.14
N PRO A 273 -38.45 19.02 -3.86
CA PRO A 273 -37.88 17.82 -4.45
C PRO A 273 -37.91 17.91 -5.98
N ASN A 274 -36.74 17.81 -6.61
CA ASN A 274 -36.63 17.76 -8.07
C ASN A 274 -36.38 16.32 -8.55
N LYS A 275 -36.57 16.07 -9.86
CA LYS A 275 -36.31 14.74 -10.46
C LYS A 275 -34.88 14.26 -10.20
N GLY A 276 -33.89 15.15 -10.22
CA GLY A 276 -32.49 14.83 -9.95
C GLY A 276 -32.23 14.34 -8.51
N MET A 277 -32.90 14.91 -7.51
CA MET A 277 -32.83 14.48 -6.11
C MET A 277 -33.43 13.08 -5.93
N LEU A 278 -34.53 12.78 -6.64
CA LEU A 278 -35.10 11.44 -6.64
C LEU A 278 -34.15 10.42 -7.28
N ILE A 279 -33.58 10.73 -8.44
CA ILE A 279 -32.57 9.88 -9.10
C ILE A 279 -31.37 9.65 -8.18
N ARG A 280 -30.86 10.70 -7.54
CA ARG A 280 -29.75 10.61 -6.59
C ARG A 280 -30.09 9.71 -5.40
N ARG A 281 -31.32 9.78 -4.88
CA ARG A 281 -31.79 8.90 -3.81
C ARG A 281 -31.80 7.43 -4.26
N VAL A 282 -32.31 7.15 -5.47
CA VAL A 282 -32.29 5.80 -6.05
C VAL A 282 -30.86 5.28 -6.21
N VAL A 283 -29.94 6.12 -6.72
CA VAL A 283 -28.52 5.77 -6.86
C VAL A 283 -27.89 5.44 -5.50
N ASN A 284 -28.14 6.25 -4.47
CA ASN A 284 -27.58 6.01 -3.13
C ASN A 284 -28.17 4.74 -2.49
N ILE A 285 -29.46 4.45 -2.67
CA ILE A 285 -30.07 3.19 -2.22
C ILE A 285 -29.45 2.01 -2.97
N SER A 286 -29.23 2.14 -4.28
CA SER A 286 -28.58 1.11 -5.09
C SER A 286 -27.15 0.85 -4.62
N LEU A 287 -26.41 1.90 -4.24
CA LEU A 287 -25.10 1.78 -3.61
C LEU A 287 -25.19 1.00 -2.28
N ALA A 288 -26.16 1.31 -1.42
CA ALA A 288 -26.34 0.57 -0.15
C ALA A 288 -26.58 -0.93 -0.40
N VAL A 289 -27.42 -1.26 -1.37
CA VAL A 289 -27.70 -2.65 -1.76
C VAL A 289 -26.45 -3.32 -2.31
N LEU A 290 -25.70 -2.66 -3.19
CA LEU A 290 -24.45 -3.17 -3.75
C LEU A 290 -23.41 -3.45 -2.65
N ILE A 291 -23.15 -2.49 -1.77
CA ILE A 291 -22.19 -2.64 -0.67
C ILE A 291 -22.66 -3.73 0.30
N GLY A 292 -23.96 -3.80 0.60
CA GLY A 292 -24.54 -4.86 1.43
C GLY A 292 -24.32 -6.26 0.84
N TYR A 293 -24.59 -6.42 -0.46
CA TYR A 293 -24.36 -7.67 -1.19
C TYR A 293 -22.88 -8.08 -1.21
N LEU A 294 -21.98 -7.17 -1.61
CA LEU A 294 -20.55 -7.45 -1.67
C LEU A 294 -19.91 -7.64 -0.28
N SER A 295 -20.56 -7.16 0.78
CA SER A 295 -20.11 -7.39 2.17
C SER A 295 -20.39 -8.81 2.66
N VAL A 296 -21.30 -9.58 2.04
CA VAL A 296 -21.62 -10.95 2.48
C VAL A 296 -20.39 -11.86 2.58
N PRO A 297 -19.57 -12.06 1.53
CA PRO A 297 -18.37 -12.90 1.62
C PRO A 297 -17.34 -12.35 2.62
N VAL A 298 -17.22 -11.03 2.73
CA VAL A 298 -16.31 -10.37 3.68
C VAL A 298 -16.72 -10.64 5.12
N VAL A 299 -18.00 -10.51 5.44
CA VAL A 299 -18.54 -10.79 6.78
C VAL A 299 -18.40 -12.28 7.12
N LEU A 300 -18.68 -13.18 6.17
CA LEU A 300 -18.44 -14.62 6.35
C LEU A 300 -16.95 -14.91 6.64
N ASN A 301 -16.03 -14.23 5.94
CA ASN A 301 -14.60 -14.34 6.21
C ASN A 301 -14.21 -13.81 7.60
N LEU A 302 -14.84 -12.73 8.09
CA LEU A 302 -14.62 -12.22 9.44
C LEU A 302 -15.10 -13.20 10.52
N PHE A 303 -16.18 -13.95 10.28
CA PHE A 303 -16.64 -15.00 11.19
C PHE A 303 -15.85 -16.31 11.08
N SER A 304 -15.09 -16.51 10.00
CA SER A 304 -14.25 -17.70 9.81
C SER A 304 -13.09 -17.76 10.81
N SER A 305 -12.80 -18.96 11.31
CA SER A 305 -11.58 -19.22 12.08
C SER A 305 -10.32 -19.17 11.23
N LYS A 306 -10.45 -19.42 9.92
CA LYS A 306 -9.38 -19.31 8.91
C LYS A 306 -9.61 -18.07 8.04
N GLN A 307 -9.58 -16.90 8.67
CA GLN A 307 -9.74 -15.63 7.98
C GLN A 307 -8.62 -15.44 6.95
N VAL A 308 -8.98 -15.09 5.72
CA VAL A 308 -8.05 -14.68 4.67
C VAL A 308 -7.84 -13.16 4.72
N MET A 309 -6.60 -12.71 4.56
CA MET A 309 -6.18 -11.32 4.69
C MET A 309 -6.04 -10.64 3.32
N ASN A 310 -6.34 -9.33 3.25
CA ASN A 310 -6.09 -8.45 2.10
C ASN A 310 -6.58 -9.00 0.75
N THR A 311 -7.70 -9.75 0.80
CA THR A 311 -8.30 -10.38 -0.36
C THR A 311 -9.49 -9.59 -0.83
N SER A 312 -9.58 -9.45 -2.16
CA SER A 312 -10.78 -9.02 -2.84
C SER A 312 -11.53 -10.22 -3.39
N PHE A 313 -12.84 -10.26 -3.20
CA PHE A 313 -13.69 -11.32 -3.74
C PHE A 313 -14.28 -10.93 -5.11
N ASP A 314 -13.99 -9.73 -5.60
CA ASP A 314 -14.48 -9.22 -6.87
C ASP A 314 -13.35 -8.53 -7.68
N PRO A 315 -13.36 -8.58 -9.02
CA PRO A 315 -12.30 -7.99 -9.85
C PRO A 315 -12.17 -6.46 -9.74
N LEU A 316 -13.24 -5.77 -9.31
CA LEU A 316 -13.29 -4.30 -9.19
C LEU A 316 -12.79 -3.80 -7.83
N ARG A 317 -12.54 -4.72 -6.88
CA ARG A 317 -12.04 -4.45 -5.54
C ARG A 317 -12.88 -3.43 -4.78
N ILE A 318 -14.20 -3.53 -4.90
CA ILE A 318 -15.14 -2.56 -4.31
C ILE A 318 -15.32 -2.79 -2.82
N VAL A 319 -15.36 -4.05 -2.36
CA VAL A 319 -15.48 -4.40 -0.93
C VAL A 319 -14.45 -5.47 -0.59
N ASN A 320 -13.47 -5.12 0.22
CA ASN A 320 -12.34 -6.00 0.51
C ASN A 320 -12.28 -6.43 1.98
N THR A 321 -11.44 -7.45 2.22
CA THR A 321 -10.97 -7.82 3.55
C THR A 321 -9.67 -7.11 3.85
N TYR A 322 -9.47 -6.72 5.10
CA TYR A 322 -8.26 -6.04 5.55
C TYR A 322 -7.67 -6.80 6.72
N GLY A 323 -6.36 -6.95 6.70
CA GLY A 323 -5.60 -7.42 7.84
C GLY A 323 -4.17 -6.93 7.76
N ALA A 324 -3.56 -6.76 8.91
CA ALA A 324 -2.20 -6.32 9.03
C ALA A 324 -1.52 -7.10 10.15
N PHE A 325 -0.34 -7.66 9.84
CA PHE A 325 0.55 -8.27 10.82
C PHE A 325 -0.10 -9.37 11.69
N GLY A 326 -0.91 -10.24 11.07
CA GLY A 326 -1.51 -11.40 11.75
C GLY A 326 -0.45 -12.32 12.37
N SER A 327 0.72 -12.44 11.72
CA SER A 327 1.90 -13.11 12.24
C SER A 327 3.07 -12.14 12.32
N ILE A 328 3.91 -12.28 13.36
CA ILE A 328 5.05 -11.40 13.60
C ILE A 328 6.34 -12.21 13.54
N THR A 329 7.25 -11.78 12.67
CA THR A 329 8.62 -12.28 12.64
C THR A 329 9.37 -11.87 13.91
N LYS A 330 10.10 -12.81 14.50
CA LYS A 330 10.85 -12.61 15.76
C LYS A 330 12.31 -12.22 15.54
N GLU A 331 12.83 -12.51 14.35
CA GLU A 331 14.15 -12.12 13.92
C GLU A 331 14.05 -11.37 12.61
N ARG A 332 14.79 -10.27 12.50
CA ARG A 332 14.92 -9.54 11.24
C ARG A 332 16.01 -10.20 10.41
N THR A 333 15.66 -10.62 9.21
CA THR A 333 16.65 -11.08 8.22
C THR A 333 16.58 -10.22 6.97
N GLU A 334 17.71 -10.08 6.28
CA GLU A 334 17.85 -9.25 5.10
C GLU A 334 18.70 -9.96 4.05
N VAL A 335 18.27 -9.85 2.80
CA VAL A 335 19.06 -10.27 1.64
C VAL A 335 19.84 -9.06 1.12
N ILE A 336 21.16 -9.22 0.97
CA ILE A 336 22.08 -8.20 0.47
C ILE A 336 22.66 -8.67 -0.86
N PHE A 337 22.49 -7.86 -1.91
CA PHE A 337 23.14 -8.11 -3.19
C PHE A 337 24.60 -7.68 -3.15
N GLN A 338 25.48 -8.56 -3.61
CA GLN A 338 26.90 -8.30 -3.72
C GLN A 338 27.37 -8.58 -5.14
N GLY A 339 28.25 -7.74 -5.68
CA GLY A 339 28.95 -7.98 -6.94
C GLY A 339 30.46 -8.12 -6.73
N THR A 340 31.14 -8.74 -7.69
CA THR A 340 32.62 -8.77 -7.73
C THR A 340 33.15 -8.68 -9.15
N LEU A 341 34.35 -8.13 -9.30
CA LEU A 341 35.11 -8.10 -10.55
C LEU A 341 36.07 -9.29 -10.68
N ASN A 342 36.28 -10.07 -9.60
CA ASN A 342 37.16 -11.23 -9.61
C ASN A 342 36.70 -12.28 -10.63
N GLN A 343 37.66 -13.00 -11.20
CA GLN A 343 37.38 -14.04 -12.21
C GLN A 343 36.72 -15.26 -11.58
N ASP A 344 37.27 -15.78 -10.48
CA ASP A 344 36.70 -16.92 -9.74
C ASP A 344 35.85 -16.41 -8.56
N PRO A 345 34.54 -16.71 -8.53
CA PRO A 345 33.67 -16.30 -7.42
C PRO A 345 33.95 -17.08 -6.12
N LYS A 346 34.72 -18.17 -6.19
CA LYS A 346 35.11 -19.00 -5.03
C LYS A 346 36.46 -18.61 -4.43
N ASP A 347 37.18 -17.68 -5.06
CA ASP A 347 38.43 -17.15 -4.53
C ASP A 347 38.20 -16.53 -3.13
N PRO A 348 38.90 -17.02 -2.08
CA PRO A 348 38.79 -16.46 -0.74
C PRO A 348 39.18 -14.99 -0.64
N GLU A 349 40.02 -14.49 -1.57
CA GLU A 349 40.44 -13.09 -1.63
C GLU A 349 39.53 -12.22 -2.51
N ALA A 350 38.45 -12.80 -3.06
CA ALA A 350 37.51 -12.04 -3.89
C ALA A 350 36.86 -10.90 -3.11
N LEU A 351 36.99 -9.69 -3.64
CA LEU A 351 36.34 -8.50 -3.09
C LEU A 351 34.88 -8.48 -3.54
N TRP A 352 33.97 -8.64 -2.59
CA TRP A 352 32.53 -8.55 -2.82
C TRP A 352 32.00 -7.21 -2.30
N GLU A 353 31.52 -6.37 -3.21
CA GLU A 353 31.01 -5.03 -2.90
C GLU A 353 29.48 -5.04 -2.87
N GLU A 354 28.88 -4.33 -1.90
CA GLU A 354 27.44 -4.39 -1.60
C GLU A 354 26.65 -3.29 -2.31
N TYR A 355 25.57 -3.68 -2.98
CA TYR A 355 24.55 -2.73 -3.41
C TYR A 355 23.71 -2.27 -2.22
N GLN A 356 23.41 -0.97 -2.16
CA GLN A 356 22.55 -0.41 -1.12
C GLN A 356 21.18 -0.02 -1.69
N PHE A 357 20.13 -0.36 -0.95
CA PHE A 357 18.75 -0.04 -1.30
C PHE A 357 18.33 1.32 -0.74
N LEU A 358 17.18 1.83 -1.17
CA LEU A 358 16.77 3.20 -0.86
C LEU A 358 16.35 3.44 0.58
N CYS A 359 15.83 2.46 1.32
CA CYS A 359 15.48 2.64 2.73
C CYS A 359 15.48 1.38 3.60
N LYS A 360 15.42 0.17 3.03
CA LYS A 360 15.52 -1.04 3.85
C LYS A 360 16.89 -1.09 4.54
N PRO A 361 16.99 -1.81 5.67
CA PRO A 361 18.27 -2.02 6.34
C PRO A 361 19.30 -2.67 5.42
N GLY A 362 20.52 -2.15 5.47
CA GLY A 362 21.66 -2.50 4.63
C GLY A 362 22.93 -2.10 5.36
N ASP A 363 23.51 -0.95 5.01
CA ASP A 363 24.61 -0.33 5.75
C ASP A 363 24.30 -0.20 7.26
N LEU A 364 25.29 -0.58 8.07
CA LEU A 364 25.22 -0.57 9.54
C LEU A 364 25.20 0.83 10.13
N HIS A 365 25.77 1.81 9.44
CA HIS A 365 25.81 3.21 9.88
C HIS A 365 24.59 4.01 9.42
N ARG A 366 23.76 3.41 8.56
CA ARG A 366 22.57 4.07 8.05
C ARG A 366 21.48 4.17 9.10
N ARG A 367 21.09 5.40 9.40
CA ARG A 367 19.89 5.70 10.18
C ARG A 367 18.64 5.20 9.44
N PRO A 368 17.68 4.54 10.11
CA PRO A 368 16.40 4.18 9.50
C PRO A 368 15.68 5.39 8.86
N CYS A 369 15.05 5.18 7.72
CA CYS A 369 14.42 6.25 6.95
C CYS A 369 13.11 6.76 7.57
N LEU A 370 12.77 8.03 7.29
CA LEU A 370 11.42 8.58 7.45
C LEU A 370 10.85 8.89 6.06
N ILE A 371 9.91 8.06 5.58
CA ILE A 371 9.38 8.15 4.20
C ILE A 371 7.85 8.20 4.11
N SER A 372 7.12 8.04 5.22
CA SER A 372 5.67 8.17 5.26
C SER A 372 5.21 9.51 4.64
N PRO A 373 4.19 9.54 3.75
CA PRO A 373 3.27 8.46 3.36
C PRO A 373 3.76 7.57 2.18
N TYR A 374 4.98 7.75 1.69
CA TYR A 374 5.52 7.00 0.56
C TYR A 374 6.11 5.64 0.97
N HIS A 375 6.32 4.75 0.00
CA HIS A 375 7.12 3.54 0.19
C HIS A 375 7.87 3.15 -1.10
N TYR A 376 9.10 2.65 -0.92
CA TYR A 376 9.82 2.02 -2.01
C TYR A 376 9.37 0.56 -2.16
N ARG A 377 8.76 0.25 -3.32
CA ARG A 377 8.18 -1.07 -3.59
C ARG A 377 9.23 -2.17 -3.58
N LEU A 378 10.41 -1.92 -4.16
CA LEU A 378 11.51 -2.90 -4.18
C LEU A 378 11.97 -3.23 -2.75
N ASP A 379 12.23 -2.22 -1.92
CA ASP A 379 12.60 -2.39 -0.51
C ASP A 379 11.57 -3.22 0.28
N TRP A 380 10.28 -2.93 0.08
CA TRP A 380 9.20 -3.69 0.70
C TRP A 380 9.13 -5.14 0.21
N LEU A 381 9.32 -5.38 -1.09
CA LEU A 381 9.34 -6.74 -1.65
C LEU A 381 10.58 -7.52 -1.19
N MET A 382 11.72 -6.87 -1.04
CA MET A 382 12.92 -7.50 -0.48
C MET A 382 12.73 -7.94 0.98
N TRP A 383 11.95 -7.19 1.77
CA TRP A 383 11.56 -7.63 3.11
C TRP A 383 10.77 -8.94 3.07
N PHE A 384 9.81 -9.09 2.15
CA PHE A 384 9.10 -10.36 1.96
C PHE A 384 10.04 -11.47 1.47
N ALA A 385 10.93 -11.17 0.52
CA ALA A 385 11.87 -12.14 -0.04
C ALA A 385 12.80 -12.72 1.03
N ALA A 386 13.20 -11.94 2.03
CA ALA A 386 14.06 -12.40 3.11
C ALA A 386 13.45 -13.54 3.97
N PHE A 387 12.13 -13.72 3.94
CA PHE A 387 11.43 -14.83 4.61
C PHE A 387 11.15 -16.02 3.70
N GLN A 388 11.42 -15.89 2.40
CA GLN A 388 11.15 -16.88 1.37
C GLN A 388 12.47 -17.37 0.78
N THR A 389 12.41 -18.43 -0.02
CA THR A 389 13.58 -18.83 -0.82
C THR A 389 13.62 -18.07 -2.14
N TYR A 390 14.79 -17.99 -2.78
CA TYR A 390 14.91 -17.30 -4.08
C TYR A 390 14.12 -18.00 -5.19
N GLU A 391 13.81 -19.29 -5.05
CA GLU A 391 12.91 -20.03 -5.95
C GLU A 391 11.45 -19.61 -5.81
N GLN A 392 11.04 -19.18 -4.61
CA GLN A 392 9.70 -18.60 -4.39
C GLN A 392 9.65 -17.12 -4.83
N SER A 393 10.80 -16.44 -4.76
CA SER A 393 10.98 -15.03 -5.16
C SER A 393 11.86 -14.91 -6.40
N GLU A 394 11.48 -15.57 -7.50
CA GLU A 394 12.29 -15.66 -8.73
C GLU A 394 12.69 -14.30 -9.33
N TRP A 395 11.90 -13.26 -9.06
CA TRP A 395 12.18 -11.88 -9.47
C TRP A 395 13.49 -11.33 -8.88
N VAL A 396 13.98 -11.87 -7.76
CA VAL A 396 15.27 -11.52 -7.15
C VAL A 396 16.43 -11.91 -8.08
N ILE A 397 16.32 -13.05 -8.76
CA ILE A 397 17.31 -13.50 -9.76
C ILE A 397 17.22 -12.64 -11.03
N HIS A 398 16.02 -12.20 -11.41
CA HIS A 398 15.88 -11.23 -12.50
C HIS A 398 16.61 -9.91 -12.18
N VAL A 399 16.47 -9.40 -10.95
CA VAL A 399 17.22 -8.22 -10.49
C VAL A 399 18.72 -8.49 -10.54
N ALA A 400 19.22 -9.63 -10.04
CA ALA A 400 20.64 -9.99 -10.10
C ALA A 400 21.19 -10.00 -11.55
N GLY A 401 20.45 -10.58 -12.50
CA GLY A 401 20.82 -10.57 -13.92
C GLY A 401 20.89 -9.16 -14.51
N ARG A 402 20.01 -8.26 -14.07
CA ARG A 402 19.99 -6.85 -14.50
C ARG A 402 21.10 -6.01 -13.87
N LEU A 403 21.54 -6.34 -12.65
CA LEU A 403 22.71 -5.74 -12.02
C LEU A 403 24.01 -6.11 -12.76
N LEU A 404 24.13 -7.37 -13.18
CA LEU A 404 25.26 -7.84 -14.00
C LEU A 404 25.39 -7.10 -15.34
N SER A 405 24.29 -6.63 -15.91
CA SER A 405 24.29 -5.83 -17.16
C SER A 405 24.28 -4.32 -16.94
N ASN A 406 24.41 -3.84 -15.70
CA ASN A 406 24.35 -2.42 -15.33
C ASN A 406 23.07 -1.72 -15.86
N ASP A 407 21.92 -2.39 -15.73
CA ASP A 407 20.63 -1.90 -16.22
C ASP A 407 20.18 -0.66 -15.44
N SER A 408 20.05 0.48 -16.13
CA SER A 408 19.73 1.77 -15.51
C SER A 408 18.36 1.79 -14.82
N ALA A 409 17.39 1.01 -15.30
CA ALA A 409 16.05 1.00 -14.71
C ALA A 409 16.06 0.29 -13.35
N VAL A 410 16.82 -0.81 -13.21
CA VAL A 410 17.00 -1.48 -11.91
C VAL A 410 17.87 -0.63 -10.98
N LEU A 411 18.95 -0.05 -11.50
CA LEU A 411 19.86 0.78 -10.70
C LEU A 411 19.20 2.04 -10.15
N SER A 412 18.22 2.62 -10.87
CA SER A 412 17.43 3.75 -10.35
C SER A 412 16.57 3.43 -9.12
N LEU A 413 16.38 2.14 -8.80
CA LEU A 413 15.65 1.68 -7.60
C LEU A 413 16.60 1.46 -6.40
N LEU A 414 17.90 1.67 -6.59
CA LEU A 414 18.94 1.49 -5.58
C LEU A 414 19.54 2.84 -5.18
N ASP A 415 20.06 2.91 -3.96
CA ASP A 415 20.72 4.10 -3.41
C ASP A 415 22.19 4.17 -3.84
N HIS A 416 22.88 3.02 -3.83
CA HIS A 416 24.30 2.93 -4.15
C HIS A 416 24.61 1.72 -5.03
N ASN A 417 25.29 1.99 -6.14
CA ASN A 417 25.92 1.00 -7.01
C ASN A 417 27.45 1.06 -6.83
N PRO A 418 28.10 0.03 -6.26
CA PRO A 418 29.56 0.04 -6.06
C PRO A 418 30.37 -0.05 -7.37
N PHE A 419 29.70 -0.38 -8.48
CA PHE A 419 30.30 -0.47 -9.82
C PHE A 419 29.94 0.73 -10.70
N GLN A 420 29.37 1.81 -10.12
CA GLN A 420 29.09 3.02 -10.86
C GLN A 420 30.37 3.58 -11.47
N ASP A 421 30.30 3.94 -12.76
CA ASP A 421 31.43 4.45 -13.56
C ASP A 421 32.65 3.49 -13.64
N ARG A 422 32.45 2.21 -13.30
CA ARG A 422 33.46 1.13 -13.37
C ARG A 422 32.98 0.01 -14.31
N GLU A 423 33.83 -1.02 -14.47
CA GLU A 423 33.43 -2.26 -15.12
C GLU A 423 32.23 -2.90 -14.40
N THR A 424 31.35 -3.55 -15.17
CA THR A 424 30.22 -4.29 -14.62
C THR A 424 30.70 -5.52 -13.86
N PRO A 425 30.05 -5.90 -12.75
CA PRO A 425 30.47 -7.08 -12.00
C PRO A 425 30.40 -8.34 -12.88
N ARG A 426 31.37 -9.24 -12.71
CA ARG A 426 31.38 -10.55 -13.38
C ARG A 426 30.40 -11.52 -12.74
N TRP A 427 30.26 -11.40 -11.42
CA TRP A 427 29.39 -12.24 -10.62
C TRP A 427 28.55 -11.37 -9.68
N VAL A 428 27.30 -11.77 -9.50
CA VAL A 428 26.41 -11.23 -8.47
C VAL A 428 25.95 -12.38 -7.59
N ARG A 429 25.89 -12.18 -6.28
CA ARG A 429 25.35 -13.14 -5.31
C ARG A 429 24.39 -12.47 -4.34
N GLY A 430 23.57 -13.27 -3.68
CA GLY A 430 22.73 -12.85 -2.58
C GLY A 430 23.25 -13.42 -1.27
N GLU A 431 23.50 -12.57 -0.29
CA GLU A 431 23.92 -12.99 1.05
C GLU A 431 22.81 -12.72 2.07
N HIS A 432 22.60 -13.67 2.97
CA HIS A 432 21.55 -13.60 3.99
C HIS A 432 22.14 -13.26 5.35
N PHE A 433 21.58 -12.26 5.99
CA PHE A 433 22.05 -11.75 7.28
C PHE A 433 20.89 -11.61 8.26
N THR A 434 21.13 -11.90 9.54
CA THR A 434 20.27 -11.41 10.63
C THR A 434 20.68 -9.98 10.95
N TYR A 435 19.72 -9.10 11.12
CA TYR A 435 19.91 -7.71 11.56
C TYR A 435 19.30 -7.50 12.95
N LYS A 436 19.95 -6.69 13.78
CA LYS A 436 19.43 -6.19 15.06
C LYS A 436 19.72 -4.72 15.21
N PHE A 437 18.87 -3.98 15.89
CA PHE A 437 19.17 -2.62 16.28
C PHE A 437 20.38 -2.60 17.23
N SER A 438 21.32 -1.69 16.99
CA SER A 438 22.31 -1.34 18.01
C SER A 438 21.59 -0.72 19.22
N GLN A 439 22.22 -0.78 20.40
CA GLN A 439 21.62 -0.26 21.62
C GLN A 439 22.25 1.09 21.98
N PRO A 440 21.45 2.14 22.27
CA PRO A 440 21.99 3.40 22.79
C PRO A 440 22.89 3.16 24.01
N GLY A 441 24.03 3.83 24.06
CA GLY A 441 25.03 3.67 25.13
C GLY A 441 26.01 2.50 24.94
N THR A 442 25.84 1.66 23.91
CA THR A 442 26.87 0.65 23.57
C THR A 442 27.98 1.25 22.72
N ALA A 443 29.16 0.61 22.73
CA ALA A 443 30.30 1.01 21.90
C ALA A 443 29.96 1.07 20.39
N SER A 444 29.11 0.15 19.91
CA SER A 444 28.66 0.16 18.52
C SER A 444 27.82 1.38 18.18
N ALA A 445 26.89 1.78 19.06
CA ALA A 445 26.11 2.99 18.87
C ALA A 445 26.97 4.27 18.99
N ALA A 446 27.99 4.26 19.87
CA ALA A 446 28.96 5.37 19.97
C ALA A 446 29.81 5.52 18.70
N GLN A 447 30.04 4.44 17.94
CA GLN A 447 30.66 4.46 16.61
C GLN A 447 29.66 4.86 15.50
N GLY A 448 28.44 5.26 15.83
CA GLY A 448 27.41 5.66 14.87
C GLY A 448 26.70 4.50 14.16
N LYS A 449 26.87 3.24 14.62
CA LYS A 449 26.11 2.11 14.06
C LYS A 449 24.68 2.13 14.57
N TRP A 450 23.72 2.04 13.66
CA TRP A 450 22.30 1.83 13.94
C TRP A 450 21.92 0.36 13.93
N TRP A 451 22.68 -0.45 13.19
CA TRP A 451 22.44 -1.87 13.02
C TRP A 451 23.66 -2.70 13.39
N LEU A 452 23.38 -3.91 13.86
CA LEU A 452 24.32 -5.01 14.01
C LEU A 452 23.85 -6.11 13.07
N ARG A 453 24.78 -6.73 12.33
CA ARG A 453 24.45 -7.86 11.46
C ARG A 453 25.32 -9.06 11.74
N LYS A 454 24.77 -10.25 11.48
CA LYS A 454 25.49 -11.53 11.50
C LYS A 454 25.11 -12.30 10.25
N ARG A 455 26.11 -12.83 9.54
CA ARG A 455 25.90 -13.64 8.34
C ARG A 455 25.25 -14.97 8.72
N ILE A 456 24.19 -15.33 8.01
CA ILE A 456 23.52 -16.63 8.09
C ILE A 456 24.15 -17.58 7.07
N GLY A 457 24.24 -17.14 5.81
CA GLY A 457 24.75 -17.92 4.69
C GLY A 457 24.38 -17.30 3.35
N ALA A 458 24.63 -18.02 2.26
CA ALA A 458 24.22 -17.58 0.93
C ALA A 458 22.69 -17.70 0.78
N TYR A 459 22.06 -16.66 0.24
CA TYR A 459 20.66 -16.66 -0.15
C TYR A 459 20.47 -17.28 -1.54
N PHE A 460 21.29 -16.87 -2.52
CA PHE A 460 21.47 -17.56 -3.80
C PHE A 460 22.96 -17.53 -4.17
N PRO A 461 23.46 -18.53 -4.92
CA PRO A 461 24.89 -18.64 -5.26
C PRO A 461 25.36 -17.49 -6.15
N ALA A 462 26.68 -17.37 -6.33
CA ALA A 462 27.22 -16.47 -7.35
C ALA A 462 26.70 -16.88 -8.73
N VAL A 463 26.10 -15.93 -9.44
CA VAL A 463 25.57 -16.08 -10.79
C VAL A 463 26.25 -15.09 -11.72
N ASP A 464 26.39 -15.48 -12.97
CA ASP A 464 26.90 -14.66 -14.08
C ASP A 464 25.87 -14.62 -15.22
N LEU A 465 26.15 -13.80 -16.24
CA LEU A 465 25.22 -13.64 -17.36
C LEU A 465 25.11 -14.88 -18.23
N GLU A 466 26.17 -15.67 -18.35
CA GLU A 466 26.14 -16.90 -19.15
C GLU A 466 25.30 -17.98 -18.47
N GLY A 467 25.52 -18.22 -17.17
CA GLY A 467 24.76 -19.18 -16.38
C GLY A 467 23.27 -18.83 -16.27
N LEU A 468 22.93 -17.54 -16.27
CA LEU A 468 21.53 -17.08 -16.21
C LEU A 468 20.79 -17.18 -17.56
N ARG A 469 21.48 -17.46 -18.68
CA ARG A 469 20.85 -17.49 -20.01
C ARG A 469 19.66 -18.45 -20.09
N GLY A 470 19.85 -19.70 -19.67
CA GLY A 470 18.77 -20.70 -19.67
C GLY A 470 17.63 -20.36 -18.71
N TYR A 471 17.97 -19.75 -17.56
CA TYR A 471 16.99 -19.32 -16.57
C TYR A 471 16.06 -18.24 -17.16
N PHE A 472 16.63 -17.18 -17.76
CA PHE A 472 15.86 -16.10 -18.39
C PHE A 472 15.01 -16.61 -19.56
N GLN A 473 15.56 -17.46 -20.42
CA GLN A 473 14.83 -18.05 -21.55
C GLN A 473 13.61 -18.86 -21.09
N SER A 474 13.77 -19.70 -20.06
CA SER A 474 12.67 -20.53 -19.55
C SER A 474 11.51 -19.72 -18.93
N ARG A 475 11.76 -18.47 -18.50
CA ARG A 475 10.74 -17.54 -17.98
C ARG A 475 10.25 -16.54 -19.03
N SER A 476 10.73 -16.64 -20.28
CA SER A 476 10.47 -15.66 -21.34
C SER A 476 10.85 -14.24 -20.94
N TRP A 477 11.93 -14.08 -20.15
CA TRP A 477 12.46 -12.76 -19.79
C TRP A 477 13.49 -12.30 -20.82
N PRO A 478 13.50 -11.02 -21.21
CA PRO A 478 14.52 -10.51 -22.11
C PRO A 478 15.90 -10.67 -21.47
N HIS A 479 16.85 -11.24 -22.22
CA HIS A 479 18.21 -11.43 -21.71
C HIS A 479 18.84 -10.06 -21.41
N PRO A 480 19.60 -9.89 -20.31
CA PRO A 480 20.12 -8.57 -19.92
C PRO A 480 21.00 -7.86 -20.98
N HIS A 481 21.62 -8.62 -21.89
CA HIS A 481 22.40 -8.09 -23.03
C HIS A 481 21.59 -7.76 -24.30
N THR A 482 20.36 -8.24 -24.43
CA THR A 482 19.49 -7.85 -25.54
C THR A 482 18.88 -6.49 -25.23
N SER A 483 19.32 -5.45 -25.94
CA SER A 483 18.72 -4.11 -25.83
C SER A 483 17.22 -4.19 -26.17
N PRO A 484 16.33 -3.47 -25.44
CA PRO A 484 14.89 -3.44 -25.72
C PRO A 484 14.54 -3.10 -27.18
N LYS A 485 15.44 -2.39 -27.91
CA LYS A 485 15.25 -2.04 -29.32
C LYS A 485 15.34 -3.22 -30.29
N GLN A 486 15.86 -4.38 -29.89
CA GLN A 486 15.96 -5.56 -30.77
C GLN A 486 14.69 -6.42 -30.81
N GLU A 487 13.76 -6.27 -29.85
CA GLU A 487 12.47 -6.98 -29.85
C GLU A 487 11.47 -6.44 -30.88
N LEU A 488 11.72 -5.28 -31.48
CA LEU A 488 10.85 -4.70 -32.53
C LEU A 488 11.04 -5.37 -33.91
N LYS A 489 11.90 -6.38 -34.04
CA LYS A 489 12.24 -7.02 -35.33
C LYS A 489 12.07 -8.54 -35.39
N THR A 490 11.54 -9.17 -34.35
CA THR A 490 11.22 -10.61 -34.30
C THR A 490 9.92 -10.80 -33.57
#